data_AF-A0A453KME9-F1
#
_entry.id   AF-A0A453KME9-F1
#
_cell.length_a   1.000
_cell.length_b   1.000
_cell.length_c   1.000
_cell.angle_alpha   90.00
_cell.angle_beta   90.00
_cell.angle_gamma   90.00
#
_symmetry.space_group_name_H-M   'P 1'
#
loop_
_entity.id
_entity.type
_entity.pdbx_description
1 polymer ?
#
loop_
_entity_poly.entity_id
_entity_poly.type
_entity_poly.pdbx_seq_one_letter_code
_entity_poly.pdbx_strand_id
1 'polypeptide(L)'
;NGTTSTSYSKKEVSTHNTRKDCWIIIKDKVYDVTPYVEEHPGGDAILNNAGGDSTEGFFGFVTSHKYCLHHILSTLFLNDDSR
;
A
#
# COMPACT_ATOMS: atom_id res chain seq x y z
N ASN A 1 18.68 12.19 14.01
CA ASN A 1 19.40 11.39 13.00
C ASN A 1 18.42 10.64 12.13
N GLY A 2 18.40 10.96 10.83
CA GLY A 2 18.01 10.03 9.75
C GLY A 2 16.51 9.89 9.45
N THR A 3 15.88 10.91 8.87
CA THR A 3 14.76 10.67 7.95
C THR A 3 15.35 10.03 6.68
N THR A 4 15.45 8.71 6.68
CA THR A 4 15.90 7.94 5.51
C THR A 4 14.81 7.98 4.46
N SER A 5 14.94 8.89 3.48
CA SER A 5 14.18 8.84 2.22
C SER A 5 14.53 7.52 1.53
N THR A 6 13.75 6.48 1.84
CA THR A 6 14.04 5.10 1.46
C THR A 6 13.27 4.83 0.19
N SER A 7 13.92 5.07 -0.95
CA SER A 7 13.34 4.76 -2.25
C SER A 7 13.32 3.24 -2.43
N TYR A 8 12.13 2.65 -2.34
CA TYR A 8 11.92 1.22 -2.52
C TYR A 8 11.82 0.88 -4.00
N SER A 9 12.58 -0.12 -4.46
CA SER A 9 12.47 -0.60 -5.83
C SER A 9 11.27 -1.54 -6.00
N LYS A 10 10.67 -1.61 -7.19
CA LYS A 10 9.60 -2.58 -7.50
C LYS A 10 10.00 -4.03 -7.16
N LYS A 11 11.29 -4.35 -7.33
CA LYS A 11 11.84 -5.67 -7.02
C LYS A 11 11.86 -5.96 -5.52
N GLU A 12 12.15 -4.94 -4.71
CA GLU A 12 12.07 -5.05 -3.25
C GLU A 12 10.61 -5.19 -2.82
N VAL A 13 9.72 -4.34 -3.32
CA VAL A 13 8.28 -4.47 -3.01
C VAL A 13 7.75 -5.86 -3.34
N SER A 14 8.19 -6.47 -4.44
CA SER A 14 7.77 -7.82 -4.84
C SER A 14 8.15 -8.94 -3.87
N THR A 15 9.11 -8.72 -2.97
CA THR A 15 9.43 -9.70 -1.90
C THR A 15 8.43 -9.64 -0.74
N HIS A 16 7.68 -8.55 -0.62
CA HIS A 16 6.67 -8.32 0.43
C HIS A 16 5.27 -8.65 -0.10
N ASN A 17 5.05 -9.93 -0.40
CA ASN A 17 3.83 -10.43 -1.04
C ASN A 17 3.00 -11.40 -0.16
N THR A 18 3.19 -11.37 1.16
CA THR A 18 2.54 -12.31 2.08
C THR A 18 1.59 -11.60 3.04
N ARG A 19 0.61 -12.32 3.59
CA ARG A 19 -0.34 -11.75 4.57
C ARG A 19 0.32 -11.06 5.77
N LYS A 20 1.47 -11.58 6.20
CA LYS A 20 2.23 -11.05 7.35
C LYS A 20 3.31 -10.04 6.95
N ASP A 21 3.46 -9.79 5.66
CA ASP A 21 4.45 -8.88 5.08
C ASP A 21 3.99 -8.49 3.67
N CYS A 22 3.08 -7.50 3.62
CA CYS A 22 2.32 -7.13 2.43
C CYS A 22 2.55 -5.66 2.11
N TRP A 23 3.30 -5.38 1.05
CA TRP A 23 3.49 -4.03 0.55
C TRP A 23 2.82 -3.86 -0.80
N ILE A 24 2.31 -2.65 -1.05
CA ILE A 24 1.68 -2.31 -2.31
C ILE A 24 2.19 -0.98 -2.84
N ILE A 25 2.16 -0.83 -4.16
CA ILE A 25 2.50 0.42 -4.83
C ILE A 25 1.20 1.08 -5.29
N ILE A 26 1.00 2.34 -4.91
CA ILE A 26 -0.12 3.15 -5.38
C ILE A 26 0.46 4.46 -5.91
N LYS A 27 0.32 4.75 -7.21
CA LYS A 27 0.88 5.96 -7.85
C LYS A 27 2.38 6.14 -7.56
N ASP A 28 3.17 5.10 -7.80
CA ASP A 28 4.63 5.07 -7.57
C ASP A 28 5.06 5.30 -6.11
N LYS A 29 4.14 5.21 -5.17
CA LYS A 29 4.38 5.28 -3.73
C LYS A 29 4.22 3.92 -3.09
N VAL A 30 5.13 3.56 -2.20
CA VAL A 30 5.09 2.27 -1.50
C VAL A 30 4.39 2.44 -0.16
N TYR A 31 3.47 1.53 0.13
CA TYR A 31 2.68 1.49 1.35
C TYR A 31 2.81 0.10 1.98
N ASP A 32 3.07 0.08 3.29
CA ASP A 32 3.00 -1.15 4.07
C ASP A 32 1.56 -1.34 4.54
N VAL A 33 0.86 -2.31 3.95
CA VAL A 33 -0.53 -2.62 4.32
C VAL A 33 -0.63 -3.84 5.22
N THR A 34 0.49 -4.40 5.66
CA THR A 34 0.55 -5.56 6.57
C THR A 34 -0.41 -5.48 7.76
N PRO A 35 -0.46 -4.39 8.56
CA PRO A 35 -1.40 -4.31 9.68
C PRO A 35 -2.85 -4.16 9.23
N TYR A 36 -3.07 -3.71 7.99
CA TYR A 36 -4.40 -3.45 7.43
C TYR A 36 -5.00 -4.66 6.70
N VAL A 37 -4.21 -5.68 6.34
CA VAL A 37 -4.70 -6.86 5.61
C VAL A 37 -5.87 -7.52 6.33
N GLU A 38 -5.81 -7.64 7.66
CA GLU A 38 -6.87 -8.26 8.47
C GLU A 38 -8.09 -7.34 8.69
N GLU A 39 -7.88 -6.03 8.64
CA GLU A 39 -8.95 -5.03 8.79
C GLU A 39 -9.61 -4.66 7.46
N HIS A 40 -9.08 -5.18 6.34
CA HIS A 40 -9.55 -4.85 5.00
C HIS A 40 -10.97 -5.41 4.78
N PRO A 41 -11.99 -4.56 4.56
CA PRO A 41 -13.37 -5.00 4.36
C PRO A 41 -13.57 -5.88 3.11
N GLY A 42 -12.68 -5.75 2.12
CA GLY A 42 -12.63 -6.61 0.94
C GLY A 42 -11.90 -7.93 1.16
N GLY A 43 -11.43 -8.21 2.39
CA GLY A 43 -10.70 -9.42 2.77
C GLY A 43 -9.43 -9.61 1.93
N ASP A 44 -9.24 -10.83 1.43
CA ASP A 44 -8.05 -11.25 0.69
C ASP A 44 -7.87 -10.56 -0.66
N ALA A 45 -8.83 -9.76 -1.11
CA ALA A 45 -8.70 -8.96 -2.33
C ALA A 45 -7.48 -8.02 -2.30
N ILE A 46 -7.02 -7.59 -1.11
CA ILE A 46 -5.78 -6.80 -0.97
C ILE A 46 -4.53 -7.60 -1.33
N LEU A 47 -4.54 -8.92 -1.13
CA LEU A 47 -3.41 -9.80 -1.38
C LEU A 47 -3.20 -10.09 -2.87
N ASN A 48 -4.23 -9.91 -3.71
CA ASN A 48 -4.13 -10.11 -5.15
C ASN A 48 -3.07 -9.21 -5.80
N ASN A 49 -2.80 -8.05 -5.21
CA ASN A 49 -1.81 -7.09 -5.68
C ASN A 49 -0.65 -6.89 -4.68
N ALA A 50 -0.50 -7.81 -3.72
CA ALA A 50 0.60 -7.79 -2.77
C ALA A 50 1.95 -7.94 -3.50
N GLY A 51 2.90 -7.10 -3.13
CA GLY A 51 4.20 -7.00 -3.78
C GLY A 51 4.19 -6.34 -5.17
N GLY A 52 3.09 -5.67 -5.53
CA GLY A 52 2.90 -5.11 -6.86
C GLY A 52 2.21 -3.75 -6.89
N ASP A 53 1.91 -3.31 -8.11
CA ASP A 53 1.15 -2.09 -8.34
C ASP A 53 -0.35 -2.35 -8.15
N SER A 54 -0.90 -1.73 -7.12
CA SER A 54 -2.31 -1.79 -6.75
C SER A 54 -3.10 -0.57 -7.24
N THR A 55 -2.50 0.34 -8.02
CA THR A 55 -3.13 1.58 -8.45
C THR A 55 -4.47 1.32 -9.15
N GLU A 56 -4.53 0.39 -10.10
CA GLU A 56 -5.79 0.07 -10.79
C GLU A 56 -6.82 -0.60 -9.87
N GLY A 57 -6.41 -1.49 -8.97
CA GLY A 57 -7.32 -2.09 -7.99
C GLY A 57 -7.90 -1.06 -7.01
N PHE A 58 -7.06 -0.10 -6.62
CA PHE A 58 -7.39 0.99 -5.71
C PHE A 58 -8.33 2.04 -6.32
N PHE A 59 -8.05 2.46 -7.56
CA PHE A 59 -8.82 3.51 -8.25
C PHE A 59 -9.96 2.96 -9.11
N GLY A 60 -9.89 1.70 -9.55
CA GLY A 60 -10.81 1.08 -10.50
C GLY A 60 -12.00 0.39 -9.85
N PHE A 61 -11.84 -0.23 -8.67
CA PHE A 61 -12.95 -0.83 -7.93
C PHE A 61 -13.56 0.21 -6.98
N VAL A 62 -14.66 0.82 -7.44
CA VAL A 62 -15.69 1.51 -6.66
C VAL A 62 -15.35 2.86 -5.98
N THR A 63 -16.24 3.82 -6.22
CA THR A 63 -16.43 5.10 -5.51
C THR A 63 -16.54 4.97 -3.98
N SER A 64 -16.64 3.75 -3.43
CA SER A 64 -16.69 3.46 -1.99
C SER A 64 -15.34 3.67 -1.29
N HIS A 65 -14.21 3.37 -1.95
CA HIS A 65 -12.87 3.64 -1.40
C HIS A 65 -12.57 5.15 -1.28
N LYS A 66 -13.29 6.03 -1.97
CA LYS A 66 -13.06 7.49 -1.86
C LYS A 66 -13.41 8.07 -0.48
N TYR A 67 -14.27 7.41 0.31
CA TYR A 67 -14.81 8.01 1.55
C TYR A 67 -14.14 7.54 2.84
N CYS A 68 -13.54 6.34 2.89
CA CYS A 68 -12.88 5.83 4.11
C CYS A 68 -11.34 5.82 4.04
N LEU A 69 -10.72 6.07 2.88
CA LEU A 69 -9.31 5.71 2.70
C LEU A 69 -8.30 6.85 2.75
N HIS A 70 -8.74 8.11 2.73
CA HIS A 70 -7.80 9.24 2.87
C HIS A 70 -7.04 9.20 4.20
N HIS A 71 -7.64 8.66 5.25
CA HIS A 71 -6.98 8.52 6.55
C HIS A 71 -6.01 7.34 6.59
N ILE A 72 -6.43 6.18 6.04
CA ILE A 72 -5.67 4.92 6.10
C ILE A 72 -4.40 4.99 5.25
N LEU A 73 -4.47 5.59 4.04
CA LEU A 73 -3.27 5.79 3.24
C LEU A 73 -2.26 6.71 3.92
N SER A 74 -2.71 7.69 4.71
CA SER A 74 -1.80 8.57 5.43
C SER A 74 -1.04 7.85 6.55
N THR A 75 -1.63 6.81 7.14
CA THR A 75 -1.00 6.04 8.24
C THR A 75 -0.10 4.91 7.74
N LEU A 76 -0.32 4.42 6.52
CA LEU A 76 0.42 3.30 5.92
C LEU A 76 1.52 3.78 4.94
N PHE A 77 1.66 5.09 4.80
CA PHE A 77 2.61 5.68 3.86
C PHE A 77 4.04 5.58 4.39
N LEU A 78 4.90 4.89 3.66
CA LEU A 78 6.31 4.71 4.05
C LEU A 78 7.23 5.86 3.59
N ASN A 79 6.79 6.71 2.66
CA ASN A 79 7.69 7.67 2.00
C ASN A 79 7.19 9.11 2.04
N ASP A 80 7.47 9.83 3.13
CA ASP A 80 7.31 11.28 3.17
C ASP A 80 8.19 11.95 2.08
N ASP A 81 7.59 12.28 0.94
CA ASP A 81 8.14 13.24 0.00
C ASP A 81 7.76 14.62 0.53
N SER A 82 8.45 15.07 1.58
CA SER A 82 8.40 16.46 2.02
C SER A 82 9.06 17.30 0.93
N ARG A 83 8.25 17.80 0.00
CA ARG A 83 8.59 18.94 -0.85
C ARG A 83 8.07 20.23 -0.23
#